data_AF-A0A656JUP9-F1
#
_entry.id   AF-A0A656JUP9-F1
#
_cell.length_a   1.000
_cell.length_b   1.000
_cell.length_c   1.000
_cell.angle_alpha   90.00
_cell.angle_beta   90.00
_cell.angle_gamma   90.00
#
_symmetry.space_group_name_H-M   'P 1'
#
loop_
_entity.id
_entity.type
_entity.pdbx_description
1 polymer ?
#
loop_
_entity_poly.entity_id
_entity_poly.type
_entity_poly.pdbx_seq_one_letter_code
_entity_poly.pdbx_strand_id
1 'polypeptide(L)' 'KPADKALVRVAVQPVASVDVASSVVLTGDIQARKVTEQSFRVSGKLVKRYADVGDRVRAGQVLARLDPREQKT' A
#
# COMPACT_ATOMS: atom_id res chain seq x y z
N LYS A 1 16.67 -5.86 77.51
CA LYS A 1 15.62 -5.78 76.47
C LYS A 1 16.23 -6.34 75.19
N PRO A 2 15.75 -7.46 74.62
CA PRO A 2 16.43 -8.05 73.47
C PRO A 2 16.30 -7.10 72.27
N ALA A 3 17.35 -7.04 71.46
CA ALA A 3 17.48 -6.11 70.35
C ALA A 3 16.42 -6.40 69.27
N ASP A 4 15.76 -5.32 68.83
CA ASP A 4 14.76 -5.36 67.76
C ASP A 4 15.41 -5.88 66.48
N LYS A 5 14.83 -6.94 65.91
CA LYS A 5 15.31 -7.57 64.68
C LYS A 5 15.18 -6.55 63.55
N ALA A 6 16.32 -6.11 62.99
CA ALA A 6 16.33 -5.12 61.91
C ALA A 6 15.50 -5.63 60.71
N LEU A 7 14.37 -4.97 60.46
CA LEU A 7 13.48 -5.31 59.36
C LEU A 7 14.17 -4.97 58.04
N VAL A 8 14.31 -5.97 57.16
CA VAL A 8 14.85 -5.78 55.82
C VAL A 8 13.81 -5.04 54.99
N ARG A 9 14.18 -3.89 54.44
CA ARG A 9 13.31 -3.11 53.55
C ARG A 9 13.18 -3.81 52.20
N VAL A 10 11.95 -3.86 51.68
CA VAL A 10 11.64 -4.40 50.36
C VAL A 10 10.85 -3.37 49.56
N ALA A 11 11.07 -3.34 48.25
CA ALA A 11 10.22 -2.59 47.33
C ALA A 11 9.04 -3.50 46.92
N VAL A 12 7.82 -2.95 46.96
CA VAL A 12 6.62 -3.62 46.50
C VAL A 12 6.08 -2.92 45.26
N GLN A 13 5.55 -3.68 44.32
CA GLN A 13 4.84 -3.14 43.17
C GLN A 13 3.42 -3.73 43.14
N PRO A 14 2.37 -2.88 43.12
CA PRO A 14 1.00 -3.36 43.00
C PRO A 14 0.79 -4.01 41.63
N VAL A 15 0.14 -5.17 41.62
CA VAL A 15 -0.26 -5.85 40.39
C VAL A 15 -1.49 -5.14 39.84
N ALA A 16 -1.44 -4.78 38.56
CA ALA A 16 -2.58 -4.26 37.82
C ALA A 16 -2.69 -5.03 36.50
N SER A 17 -3.92 -5.34 36.11
CA SER A 17 -4.20 -5.84 34.77
C SER A 17 -3.97 -4.72 33.77
N VAL A 18 -3.16 -5.00 32.76
CA VAL A 18 -2.93 -4.12 31.62
C VAL A 18 -3.15 -4.92 30.35
N ASP A 19 -3.79 -4.28 29.37
CA ASP A 19 -3.95 -4.87 28.05
C ASP A 19 -2.58 -4.90 27.37
N VAL A 20 -2.01 -6.11 27.26
CA VAL A 20 -0.76 -6.34 26.54
C VAL A 20 -1.10 -6.66 25.10
N ALA A 21 -1.01 -5.66 24.23
CA ALA A 21 -1.11 -5.85 22.80
C ALA A 21 0.26 -6.26 22.22
N SER A 22 0.33 -7.43 21.59
CA SER A 22 1.47 -7.82 20.77
C SER A 22 1.35 -7.21 19.38
N SER A 23 2.22 -6.25 19.05
CA SER A 23 2.29 -5.71 17.69
C SER A 23 3.23 -6.54 16.82
N VAL A 24 2.77 -6.92 15.63
CA VAL A 24 3.61 -7.54 14.61
C VAL A 24 3.93 -6.48 13.56
N VAL A 25 5.22 -6.29 13.25
CA VAL A 25 5.68 -5.39 12.18
C VAL A 25 6.04 -6.24 10.98
N LEU A 26 5.45 -5.90 9.83
CA LEU A 26 5.66 -6.61 8.56
C LEU A 26 6.11 -5.62 7.50
N THR A 27 6.97 -6.08 6.59
CA THR A 27 7.34 -5.35 5.38
C THR A 27 6.47 -5.80 4.20
N GLY A 28 6.26 -4.93 3.22
CA GLY A 28 5.55 -5.24 2.00
C GLY A 28 5.34 -4.01 1.12
N ASP A 29 4.90 -4.25 -0.11
CA ASP A 29 4.63 -3.21 -1.11
C ASP A 29 3.12 -3.01 -1.30
N ILE A 30 2.72 -1.75 -1.53
CA ILE A 30 1.33 -1.43 -1.91
C ILE A 30 1.19 -1.63 -3.42
N GLN A 31 0.30 -2.53 -3.81
CA GLN A 31 -0.01 -2.83 -5.21
C GLN A 31 -1.46 -2.50 -5.55
N ALA A 32 -1.71 -2.14 -6.80
CA ALA A 32 -3.07 -1.89 -7.27
C ALA A 32 -3.89 -3.19 -7.24
N ARG A 33 -5.09 -3.15 -6.65
CA ARG A 33 -6.00 -4.31 -6.63
C ARG A 33 -6.40 -4.79 -8.04
N LYS A 34 -6.48 -3.86 -9.00
CA LYS A 34 -6.83 -4.12 -10.39
C LYS A 34 -5.89 -3.32 -11.28
N VAL A 35 -5.23 -4.00 -12.21
CA VAL A 35 -4.41 -3.40 -13.26
C VAL A 35 -5.04 -3.79 -14.59
N THR A 36 -5.15 -2.83 -15.50
CA THR A 36 -5.65 -3.09 -16.85
C THR A 36 -4.58 -2.65 -17.82
N GLU A 37 -3.99 -3.61 -18.51
CA GLU A 37 -3.03 -3.33 -19.58
C GLU A 37 -3.80 -2.88 -20.81
N GLN A 38 -3.58 -1.64 -21.22
CA GLN A 38 -4.17 -1.12 -22.45
C GLN A 38 -3.16 -1.23 -23.58
N SER A 39 -3.30 -2.26 -24.40
CA SER A 39 -2.62 -2.39 -25.68
C SER A 39 -3.58 -2.13 -26.84
N PHE A 40 -3.01 -1.83 -28.01
CA PHE A 40 -3.79 -1.76 -29.23
C PHE A 40 -3.98 -3.17 -29.80
N ARG A 41 -5.21 -3.49 -30.23
CA ARG A 41 -5.54 -4.81 -30.83
C ARG A 41 -5.10 -4.96 -32.29
N VAL A 42 -4.59 -3.89 -32.89
CA VAL A 42 -4.20 -3.81 -34.30
C VAL A 42 -2.82 -3.17 -34.41
N SER A 43 -2.08 -3.55 -35.47
CA SER A 43 -0.87 -2.82 -35.87
C SER A 43 -1.21 -1.39 -36.26
N GLY A 44 -0.34 -0.46 -35.90
CA GLY A 44 -0.52 0.96 -36.18
C GLY A 44 0.49 1.82 -35.45
N LYS A 45 1.15 2.74 -36.16
CA LYS A 45 1.97 3.78 -35.52
C LYS A 45 1.09 4.74 -34.71
N LEU A 46 1.53 5.08 -33.50
CA LEU A 46 0.88 6.10 -32.67
C LEU A 46 1.01 7.49 -33.32
N VAL A 47 -0.11 8.17 -33.56
CA VAL A 47 -0.12 9.54 -34.12
C VAL A 47 -0.42 10.59 -33.06
N LYS A 48 -1.12 10.25 -31.98
CA LYS A 48 -1.40 11.17 -30.88
C LYS A 48 -1.68 10.45 -29.56
N ARG A 49 -1.20 11.02 -28.46
CA ARG A 49 -1.53 10.64 -27.07
C ARG A 49 -2.35 11.75 -26.42
N TYR A 50 -3.39 11.37 -25.67
CA TYR A 50 -4.31 12.29 -24.99
C TYR A 50 -4.27 12.18 -23.45
N ALA A 51 -3.62 11.15 -22.91
CA ALA A 51 -3.49 10.92 -21.47
C ALA A 51 -2.02 10.71 -21.10
N ASP A 52 -1.63 11.23 -19.96
CA ASP A 52 -0.28 11.11 -19.40
C ASP A 52 -0.27 10.32 -18.10
N VAL A 53 0.93 10.01 -17.61
CA VAL A 53 1.12 9.27 -16.36
C VAL A 53 0.58 10.10 -15.20
N GLY A 54 -0.31 9.50 -14.41
CA GLY A 54 -0.95 10.14 -13.26
C GLY A 54 -2.34 10.69 -13.54
N ASP A 55 -2.77 10.75 -14.81
CA ASP A 55 -4.11 11.22 -15.16
C ASP A 55 -5.19 10.24 -14.67
N ARG A 56 -6.29 10.81 -14.19
CA ARG A 56 -7.52 10.04 -13.95
C ARG A 56 -8.30 9.92 -15.25
N VAL A 57 -8.59 8.68 -15.63
CA VAL A 57 -9.35 8.36 -16.84
C VAL A 57 -10.65 7.62 -16.51
N ARG A 58 -11.60 7.63 -17.43
CA ARG A 58 -12.89 6.93 -17.29
C ARG A 58 -13.06 5.86 -18.35
N ALA A 59 -13.93 4.89 -18.10
CA ALA A 59 -14.26 3.86 -19.07
C ALA A 59 -14.77 4.50 -20.38
N GLY A 60 -14.25 4.01 -21.52
CA GLY A 60 -14.59 4.52 -22.85
C GLY A 60 -13.83 5.80 -23.26
N GLN A 61 -13.01 6.39 -22.38
CA GLN A 61 -12.21 7.56 -22.72
C GLN A 61 -11.13 7.20 -23.76
N VAL A 62 -11.03 8.02 -24.81
CA VAL A 62 -9.97 7.88 -25.83
C VAL A 62 -8.64 8.31 -25.23
N LEU A 63 -7.70 7.37 -25.11
CA LEU A 63 -6.37 7.62 -24.53
C LEU A 63 -5.32 7.98 -25.61
N ALA A 64 -5.49 7.47 -26.82
CA ALA A 64 -4.55 7.63 -27.92
C ALA A 64 -5.20 7.37 -29.28
N ARG A 65 -4.57 7.82 -30.36
CA ARG A 65 -4.97 7.56 -31.75
C ARG A 65 -3.82 6.94 -32.54
N LEU A 66 -4.12 5.88 -33.28
CA LEU A 66 -3.22 5.24 -34.24
C LEU A 66 -3.40 5.79 -35.66
N ASP A 67 -2.39 5.64 -36.51
CA ASP A 67 -2.45 5.95 -37.93
C ASP A 67 -3.45 4.99 -38.62
N PRO A 68 -4.52 5.50 -39.26
CA PRO A 68 -5.53 4.66 -39.88
C PRO A 68 -5.07 3.94 -41.15
N ARG A 69 -3.92 4.33 -41.73
CA ARG A 69 -3.40 3.70 -42.96
C ARG A 69 -3.01 2.23 -42.77
N GLU A 70 -2.55 1.87 -41.56
CA GLU A 70 -2.15 0.49 -41.25
C GLU A 70 -3.34 -0.45 -41.00
N GLN A 71 -4.56 0.06 -40.81
CA GLN A 71 -5.76 -0.75 -40.54
C GLN A 71 -6.56 -1.11 -41.80
N LYS A 72 -6.25 -0.49 -42.94
CA LYS A 72 -6.99 -0.67 -44.21
C LYS A 72 -6.32 -1.64 -45.19
N THR A 73 -5.22 -2.26 -44.77
CA THR A 73 -4.51 -3.32 -45.50
C THR A 73 -4.99 -4.67 -44.99
#